data_AF-A0A8J5GZU8-F1
#
_entry.id   AF-A0A8J5GZU8-F1
#
_cell.length_a   1.000
_cell.length_b   1.000
_cell.length_c   1.000
_cell.angle_alpha   90.00
_cell.angle_beta   90.00
_cell.angle_gamma   90.00
#
_symmetry.space_group_name_H-M   'P 1'
#
loop_
_entity.id
_entity.type
_entity.pdbx_description
1 polymer ?
#
loop_
_entity_poly.entity_id
_entity_poly.type
_entity_poly.pdbx_seq_one_letter_code
_entity_poly.pdbx_strand_id
1 'polypeptide(L)'
;MERSAMEGISERLASLDGLYFPGAMHRETPDPAQRKSSLLDLLSRDASIFLERYGAELTPDEILEFDKLKQDYEVEWHLDRLRRHRSPSAEDARAKSVAVKNRRRAYMERLIKGGEYFSEDAMREREPYLHHEYLGKFQDPAGRSLSRPGERWSETLMRRCEEAMLVEKIRGEQQRLGVDENEWVGGGGKEEEVSEEEEEEEEEEEEEEEEEEEDMDDVDDMVRQEHKDVAFEECESKSNSSKKNVDDGEHDMVEVEKRFGELEDGKHKSTSPKMVNHNSSCGPSSSTVGCPFEQTLSAEEMQDQLDQFTLKMQQKFLAGEDSAYLDYSMIDNDERLDDHWFKEANYDAEEKYFEDD
;
A
#
# COMPACT_ATOMS: atom_id res chain seq x y z
N MET A 1 1.83 -56.14 27.48
CA MET A 1 0.46 -56.00 26.92
C MET A 1 -0.25 -57.36 26.98
N GLU A 2 -1.57 -57.38 27.14
CA GLU A 2 -2.36 -58.63 27.18
C GLU A 2 -2.56 -59.22 25.79
N ARG A 3 -2.50 -60.56 25.67
CA ARG A 3 -2.64 -61.26 24.40
C ARG A 3 -3.99 -61.02 23.72
N SER A 4 -5.07 -60.89 24.52
CA SER A 4 -6.41 -60.54 24.01
C SER A 4 -6.43 -59.17 23.33
N ALA A 5 -5.67 -58.19 23.85
CA ALA A 5 -5.59 -56.87 23.26
C ALA A 5 -4.81 -56.90 21.94
N MET A 6 -3.69 -57.64 21.89
CA MET A 6 -2.91 -57.84 20.66
C MET A 6 -3.75 -58.48 19.55
N GLU A 7 -4.54 -59.50 19.90
CA GLU A 7 -5.43 -60.20 18.97
C GLU A 7 -6.54 -59.28 18.44
N GLY A 8 -7.13 -58.46 19.31
CA GLY A 8 -8.15 -57.47 18.93
C GLY A 8 -7.61 -56.38 18.00
N ILE A 9 -6.46 -55.78 18.33
CA ILE A 9 -5.80 -54.76 17.49
C ILE A 9 -5.46 -55.34 16.12
N SER A 10 -4.85 -56.53 16.08
CA SER A 10 -4.43 -57.18 14.83
C SER A 10 -5.63 -57.56 13.95
N GLU A 11 -6.75 -57.94 14.54
CA GLU A 11 -7.98 -58.29 13.83
C GLU A 11 -8.66 -57.06 13.21
N ARG A 12 -8.75 -55.97 13.98
CA ARG A 12 -9.29 -54.69 13.48
C ARG A 12 -8.45 -54.15 12.33
N LEU A 13 -7.13 -54.07 12.51
CA LEU A 13 -6.21 -53.56 11.48
C LEU A 13 -6.17 -54.46 10.24
N ALA A 14 -6.30 -55.79 10.39
CA ALA A 14 -6.36 -56.71 9.25
C ALA A 14 -7.64 -56.52 8.39
N SER A 15 -8.71 -56.00 9.01
CA SER A 15 -9.98 -55.71 8.36
C SER A 15 -10.00 -54.34 7.66
N LEU A 16 -8.99 -53.49 7.89
CA LEU A 16 -8.87 -52.21 7.21
C LEU A 16 -8.35 -52.38 5.77
N ASP A 17 -9.00 -51.69 4.84
CA ASP A 17 -8.57 -51.60 3.45
C ASP A 17 -7.51 -50.50 3.28
N GLY A 18 -6.50 -50.76 2.45
CA GLY A 18 -5.43 -49.80 2.15
C GLY A 18 -4.25 -49.79 3.12
N LEU A 19 -4.22 -50.68 4.12
CA LEU A 19 -3.07 -50.82 5.02
C LEU A 19 -1.84 -51.35 4.26
N TYR A 20 -0.69 -50.69 4.40
CA TYR A 20 0.54 -51.10 3.73
C TYR A 20 1.18 -52.32 4.40
N PHE A 21 1.43 -53.38 3.64
CA PHE A 21 2.18 -54.56 4.07
C PHE A 21 3.45 -54.74 3.21
N PRO A 22 4.62 -55.05 3.82
CA PRO A 22 5.85 -55.32 3.09
C PRO A 22 5.68 -56.39 2.00
N GLY A 23 6.38 -56.19 0.88
CA GLY A 23 6.12 -56.82 -0.44
C GLY A 23 6.05 -58.35 -0.54
N ALA A 24 6.36 -59.11 0.51
CA ALA A 24 6.10 -60.56 0.55
C ALA A 24 4.59 -60.89 0.51
N MET A 25 3.73 -59.96 0.95
CA MET A 25 2.27 -60.13 1.04
C MET A 25 1.50 -59.57 -0.16
N HIS A 26 2.18 -58.88 -1.09
CA HIS A 26 1.56 -58.22 -2.25
C HIS A 26 1.40 -59.13 -3.48
N ARG A 27 1.86 -60.39 -3.41
CA ARG A 27 1.82 -61.32 -4.53
C ARG A 27 0.42 -61.91 -4.80
N GLU A 28 -0.43 -61.87 -3.78
CA GLU A 28 -1.84 -62.28 -3.78
C GLU A 28 -2.59 -61.26 -2.91
N THR A 29 -3.88 -60.97 -3.13
CA THR A 29 -4.67 -60.18 -2.17
C THR A 29 -4.70 -60.96 -0.86
N PRO A 30 -3.94 -60.57 0.19
CA PRO A 30 -3.71 -61.47 1.30
C PRO A 30 -5.02 -61.60 2.08
N ASP A 31 -5.41 -62.85 2.34
CA ASP A 31 -6.58 -63.21 3.13
C ASP A 31 -6.52 -62.49 4.50
N PRO A 32 -7.62 -61.90 5.01
CA PRO A 32 -7.64 -61.22 6.32
C PRO A 32 -7.04 -62.05 7.46
N ALA A 33 -7.14 -63.38 7.43
CA ALA A 33 -6.51 -64.25 8.42
C ALA A 33 -4.97 -64.19 8.37
N GLN A 34 -4.39 -64.14 7.17
CA GLN A 34 -2.94 -64.03 6.97
C GLN A 34 -2.43 -62.65 7.40
N ARG A 35 -3.18 -61.59 7.06
CA ARG A 35 -2.91 -60.21 7.54
C ARG A 35 -2.88 -60.14 9.06
N LYS A 36 -3.91 -60.69 9.72
CA LYS A 36 -4.00 -60.76 11.20
C LYS A 36 -2.80 -61.50 11.79
N SER A 37 -2.44 -62.66 11.24
CA SER A 37 -1.30 -63.44 11.75
C SER A 37 0.04 -62.70 11.64
N SER A 38 0.23 -61.94 10.56
CA SER A 38 1.45 -61.17 10.31
C SER A 38 1.56 -59.97 11.27
N LEU A 39 0.45 -59.27 11.51
CA LEU A 39 0.40 -58.16 12.47
C LEU A 39 0.65 -58.64 13.90
N LEU A 40 0.06 -59.79 14.25
CA LEU A 40 0.24 -60.40 15.57
C LEU A 40 1.68 -60.86 15.78
N ASP A 41 2.33 -61.47 14.77
CA ASP A 41 3.75 -61.84 14.84
C ASP A 41 4.63 -60.61 15.05
N LEU A 42 4.39 -59.53 14.29
CA LEU A 42 5.15 -58.30 14.44
C LEU A 42 4.96 -57.68 15.83
N LEU A 43 3.70 -57.54 16.27
CA LEU A 43 3.37 -56.96 17.58
C LEU A 43 3.93 -57.78 18.75
N SER A 44 4.06 -59.10 18.58
CA SER A 44 4.63 -60.00 19.60
C SER A 44 6.16 -59.96 19.64
N ARG A 45 6.81 -59.71 18.49
CA ARG A 45 8.27 -59.67 18.37
C ARG A 45 8.83 -58.30 18.69
N ASP A 46 8.22 -57.26 18.14
CA ASP A 46 8.71 -55.89 18.20
C ASP A 46 7.55 -54.88 18.17
N ALA A 47 7.25 -54.32 19.33
CA ALA A 47 6.20 -53.33 19.49
C ALA A 47 6.61 -51.94 18.96
N SER A 48 7.91 -51.58 18.93
CA SER A 48 8.34 -50.26 18.46
C SER A 48 8.21 -50.16 16.95
N ILE A 49 8.67 -51.17 16.20
CA ILE A 49 8.50 -51.23 14.73
C ILE A 49 7.00 -51.27 14.36
N PHE A 50 6.18 -51.95 15.16
CA PHE A 50 4.74 -51.95 14.95
C PHE A 50 4.15 -50.54 15.10
N LEU A 51 4.51 -49.80 16.14
CA LEU A 51 4.05 -48.43 16.39
C LEU A 51 4.56 -47.44 15.33
N GLU A 52 5.79 -47.60 14.85
CA GLU A 52 6.34 -46.78 13.77
C GLU A 52 5.47 -46.87 12.50
N ARG A 53 5.07 -48.08 12.13
CA ARG A 53 4.39 -48.36 10.85
C ARG A 53 2.88 -48.20 10.91
N TYR A 54 2.26 -48.69 11.98
CA TYR A 54 0.81 -48.79 12.11
C TYR A 54 0.25 -47.90 13.21
N GLY A 55 1.10 -47.17 13.95
CA GLY A 55 0.66 -46.33 15.07
C GLY A 55 -0.32 -45.23 14.69
N ALA A 56 -0.25 -44.70 13.46
CA ALA A 56 -1.18 -43.70 12.96
C ALA A 56 -2.63 -44.22 12.90
N GLU A 57 -2.82 -45.52 12.64
CA GLU A 57 -4.11 -46.19 12.44
C GLU A 57 -4.72 -46.78 13.73
N LEU A 58 -4.04 -46.63 14.87
CA LEU A 58 -4.52 -47.13 16.16
C LEU A 58 -5.66 -46.27 16.70
N THR A 59 -6.47 -46.78 17.62
CA THR A 59 -7.45 -45.99 18.38
C THR A 59 -6.82 -45.49 19.69
N PRO A 60 -7.36 -44.43 20.33
CA PRO A 60 -6.83 -43.96 21.61
C PRO A 60 -6.83 -45.05 22.69
N ASP A 61 -7.87 -45.88 22.73
CA ASP A 61 -7.98 -47.00 23.68
C ASP A 61 -6.89 -48.05 23.43
N GLU A 62 -6.59 -48.34 22.16
CA GLU A 62 -5.51 -49.26 21.82
C GLU A 62 -4.13 -48.69 22.15
N ILE A 63 -3.91 -47.38 22.01
CA ILE A 63 -2.66 -46.71 22.43
C ILE A 63 -2.43 -46.86 23.94
N LEU A 64 -3.50 -46.83 24.76
CA LEU A 64 -3.39 -47.05 26.21
C LEU A 64 -2.91 -48.46 26.56
N GLU A 65 -3.22 -49.48 25.75
CA GLU A 65 -2.75 -50.85 26.00
C GLU A 65 -1.23 -50.99 25.87
N PHE A 66 -0.58 -50.07 25.14
CA PHE A 66 0.89 -50.00 25.02
C PHE A 66 1.55 -49.30 26.22
N ASP A 67 0.80 -48.63 27.12
CA ASP A 67 1.38 -48.02 28.32
C ASP A 67 2.04 -49.05 29.25
N LYS A 68 1.61 -50.32 29.16
CA LYS A 68 2.19 -51.46 29.86
C LYS A 68 3.63 -51.79 29.37
N LEU A 69 4.06 -51.22 28.24
CA LEU A 69 5.35 -51.45 27.57
C LEU A 69 6.27 -50.21 27.57
N LYS A 70 5.97 -49.18 28.40
CA LYS A 70 6.80 -47.96 28.53
C LYS A 70 8.24 -48.17 28.99
N GLN A 71 8.62 -49.39 29.41
CA GLN A 71 9.99 -49.68 29.83
C GLN A 71 10.96 -49.59 28.64
N ASP A 72 10.47 -49.77 27.41
CA ASP A 72 11.24 -49.59 26.19
C ASP A 72 11.15 -48.14 25.73
N TYR A 73 12.31 -47.47 25.66
CA TYR A 73 12.41 -46.06 25.25
C TYR A 73 11.78 -45.79 23.89
N GLU A 74 11.99 -46.68 22.91
CA GLU A 74 11.44 -46.51 21.57
C GLU A 74 9.90 -46.54 21.59
N VAL A 75 9.32 -47.45 22.37
CA VAL A 75 7.86 -47.56 22.52
C VAL A 75 7.32 -46.30 23.18
N GLU A 76 7.94 -45.83 24.26
CA GLU A 76 7.55 -44.57 24.92
C GLU A 76 7.62 -43.38 23.96
N TRP A 77 8.70 -43.25 23.19
CA TRP A 77 8.87 -42.20 22.20
C TRP A 77 7.78 -42.22 21.12
N HIS A 78 7.46 -43.40 20.59
CA HIS A 78 6.40 -43.54 19.61
C HIS A 78 5.03 -43.20 20.20
N LEU A 79 4.73 -43.63 21.42
CA LEU A 79 3.46 -43.31 22.10
C LEU A 79 3.31 -41.81 22.33
N ASP A 80 4.37 -41.15 22.81
CA ASP A 80 4.38 -39.71 23.00
C ASP A 80 4.22 -38.97 21.67
N ARG A 81 4.91 -39.38 20.61
CA ARG A 81 4.75 -38.81 19.27
C ARG A 81 3.32 -38.94 18.76
N LEU A 82 2.70 -40.11 18.89
CA LEU A 82 1.32 -40.35 18.46
C LEU A 82 0.31 -39.53 19.28
N ARG A 83 0.55 -39.37 20.59
CA ARG A 83 -0.24 -38.51 21.47
C ARG A 83 -0.13 -37.05 21.07
N ARG A 84 1.09 -36.53 20.84
CA ARG A 84 1.30 -35.14 20.40
C ARG A 84 0.65 -34.84 19.05
N HIS A 85 0.63 -35.82 18.14
CA HIS A 85 -0.03 -35.65 16.84
C HIS A 85 -1.55 -35.62 16.94
N ARG A 86 -2.15 -36.40 17.86
CA ARG A 86 -3.61 -36.49 18.03
C ARG A 86 -4.19 -35.42 18.93
N SER A 87 -3.49 -35.12 20.03
CA SER A 87 -3.82 -34.07 20.99
C SER A 87 -2.58 -33.21 21.18
N PRO A 88 -2.38 -32.18 20.34
CA PRO A 88 -1.33 -31.19 20.58
C PRO A 88 -1.52 -30.62 21.98
N SER A 89 -0.53 -30.81 22.85
CA SER A 89 -0.56 -30.19 24.17
C SER A 89 -0.53 -28.66 24.00
N ALA A 90 -1.05 -27.93 24.99
CA ALA A 90 -0.86 -26.48 25.04
C ALA A 90 0.63 -26.10 24.99
N GLU A 91 1.50 -26.95 25.53
CA GLU A 91 2.97 -26.80 25.45
C GLU A 91 3.48 -27.02 24.03
N ASP A 92 3.00 -28.03 23.31
CA ASP A 92 3.37 -28.28 21.91
C ASP A 92 2.90 -27.15 21.00
N ALA A 93 1.70 -26.62 21.23
CA ALA A 93 1.17 -25.47 20.49
C ALA A 93 2.02 -24.21 20.73
N ARG A 94 2.45 -23.98 21.98
CA ARG A 94 3.40 -22.91 22.33
C ARG A 94 4.74 -23.13 21.66
N ALA A 95 5.31 -24.34 21.71
CA ALA A 95 6.58 -24.66 21.07
C ALA A 95 6.53 -24.44 19.56
N LYS A 96 5.46 -24.86 18.89
CA LYS A 96 5.22 -24.57 17.46
C LYS A 96 5.12 -23.07 17.19
N SER A 97 4.38 -22.33 18.02
CA SER A 97 4.25 -20.87 17.87
C SER A 97 5.60 -20.15 18.06
N VAL A 98 6.41 -20.60 19.03
CA VAL A 98 7.77 -20.06 19.25
C VAL A 98 8.67 -20.38 18.07
N ALA A 99 8.65 -21.62 17.56
CA ALA A 99 9.42 -21.99 16.38
C ALA A 99 9.06 -21.12 15.17
N VAL A 100 7.76 -20.93 14.90
CA VAL A 100 7.28 -20.03 13.83
C VAL A 100 7.78 -18.61 14.01
N LYS A 101 7.67 -18.03 15.22
CA LYS A 101 8.16 -16.68 15.51
C LYS A 101 9.68 -16.57 15.31
N ASN A 102 10.44 -17.57 15.73
CA ASN A 102 11.89 -17.60 15.59
C ASN A 102 12.31 -17.71 14.10
N ARG A 103 11.64 -18.58 13.33
CA ARG A 103 11.84 -18.71 11.87
C ARG A 103 11.53 -17.41 11.15
N ARG A 104 10.37 -16.80 11.44
CA ARG A 104 10.01 -15.49 10.90
C ARG A 104 11.04 -14.43 11.28
N ARG A 105 11.53 -14.39 12.52
CA ARG A 105 12.56 -13.43 12.94
C ARG A 105 13.88 -13.63 12.18
N ALA A 106 14.34 -14.87 12.01
CA ALA A 106 15.53 -15.19 11.22
C ALA A 106 15.38 -14.72 9.77
N TYR A 107 14.21 -14.97 9.17
CA TYR A 107 13.92 -14.53 7.81
C TYR A 107 13.84 -13.00 7.69
N MET A 108 13.20 -12.35 8.65
CA MET A 108 13.09 -10.89 8.73
C MET A 108 14.47 -10.23 8.75
N GLU A 109 15.41 -10.74 9.55
CA GLU A 109 16.78 -10.22 9.58
C GLU A 109 17.49 -10.35 8.23
N ARG A 110 17.21 -11.43 7.50
CA ARG A 110 17.72 -11.59 6.13
C ARG A 110 17.13 -10.53 5.19
N LEU A 111 15.84 -10.24 5.31
CA LEU A 111 15.18 -9.19 4.53
C LEU A 111 15.71 -7.78 4.88
N ILE A 112 15.93 -7.50 6.17
CA ILE A 112 16.50 -6.23 6.63
C ILE A 112 17.90 -6.04 6.04
N LYS A 113 18.74 -7.09 6.04
CA LYS A 113 20.06 -7.04 5.41
C LYS A 113 20.00 -6.83 3.89
N GLY A 114 18.94 -7.33 3.24
CA GLY A 114 18.70 -7.13 1.81
C GLY A 114 18.21 -5.72 1.46
N GLY A 115 17.54 -5.03 2.38
CA GLY A 115 17.10 -3.63 2.24
C GLY A 115 15.89 -3.40 1.32
N GLU A 116 15.55 -4.34 0.45
CA GLU A 116 14.44 -4.18 -0.51
C GLU A 116 13.07 -4.22 0.19
N TYR A 117 12.81 -5.26 0.99
CA TYR A 117 11.49 -5.49 1.58
C TYR A 117 11.13 -4.49 2.67
N PHE A 118 12.10 -3.96 3.41
CA PHE A 118 11.87 -2.93 4.43
C PHE A 118 12.33 -1.54 3.97
N SER A 119 12.42 -1.32 2.65
CA SER A 119 12.57 0.03 2.11
C SER A 119 11.32 0.86 2.35
N GLU A 120 11.47 2.18 2.47
CA GLU A 120 10.36 3.11 2.67
C GLU A 120 9.29 2.93 1.57
N ASP A 121 9.72 2.88 0.30
CA ASP A 121 8.83 2.72 -0.84
C ASP A 121 8.06 1.38 -0.79
N ALA A 122 8.74 0.26 -0.52
CA ALA A 122 8.08 -1.04 -0.41
C ALA A 122 7.13 -1.13 0.80
N MET A 123 7.45 -0.47 1.91
CA MET A 123 6.54 -0.36 3.06
C MET A 123 5.33 0.53 2.74
N ARG A 124 5.54 1.64 2.03
CA ARG A 124 4.47 2.56 1.58
C ARG A 124 3.46 1.88 0.67
N GLU A 125 3.91 1.08 -0.29
CA GLU A 125 3.03 0.39 -1.24
C GLU A 125 2.11 -0.63 -0.54
N ARG A 126 2.65 -1.33 0.46
CA ARG A 126 1.94 -2.36 1.21
C ARG A 126 0.96 -1.79 2.22
N GLU A 127 1.39 -0.75 2.94
CA GLU A 127 0.63 -0.12 4.02
C GLU A 127 0.54 1.40 3.83
N PRO A 128 -0.20 1.88 2.80
CA PRO A 128 -0.22 3.29 2.43
C PRO A 128 -0.76 4.20 3.53
N TYR A 129 -1.82 3.77 4.23
CA TYR A 129 -2.42 4.56 5.31
C TYR A 129 -1.48 4.71 6.49
N LEU A 130 -0.81 3.62 6.87
CA LEU A 130 0.14 3.67 7.97
C LEU A 130 1.35 4.55 7.61
N HIS A 131 1.87 4.42 6.39
CA HIS A 131 2.91 5.32 5.91
C HIS A 131 2.46 6.78 5.95
N HIS A 132 1.23 7.08 5.53
CA HIS A 132 0.70 8.43 5.56
C HIS A 132 0.66 9.00 7.00
N GLU A 133 0.21 8.20 7.98
CA GLU A 133 0.14 8.60 9.39
C GLU A 133 1.51 8.98 9.98
N TYR A 134 2.56 8.19 9.69
CA TYR A 134 3.90 8.39 10.27
C TYR A 134 4.78 9.34 9.47
N LEU A 135 4.71 9.29 8.13
CA LEU A 135 5.62 10.03 7.25
C LEU A 135 4.87 11.00 6.34
N GLY A 136 3.80 10.56 5.69
CA GLY A 136 3.13 11.32 4.64
C GLY A 136 2.59 12.68 5.08
N LYS A 137 2.10 12.80 6.32
CA LYS A 137 1.60 14.08 6.90
C LYS A 137 2.69 15.14 7.08
N PHE A 138 3.95 14.73 7.21
CA PHE A 138 5.08 15.61 7.48
C PHE A 138 5.97 15.85 6.26
N GLN A 139 5.73 15.11 5.16
CA GLN A 139 6.41 15.35 3.89
C GLN A 139 6.01 16.71 3.31
N ASP A 140 7.01 17.45 2.82
CA ASP A 140 6.87 18.79 2.25
C ASP A 140 5.86 18.80 1.07
N PRO A 141 4.89 19.73 1.06
CA PRO A 141 3.99 19.95 -0.08
C PRO A 141 4.71 20.11 -1.42
N ALA A 142 5.94 20.64 -1.44
CA ALA A 142 6.73 20.76 -2.66
C ALA A 142 7.02 19.40 -3.32
N GLY A 143 7.13 18.33 -2.53
CA GLY A 143 7.26 16.95 -3.03
C GLY A 143 5.97 16.42 -3.69
N ARG A 144 4.80 16.97 -3.32
CA ARG A 144 3.49 16.67 -3.91
C ARG A 144 3.13 17.59 -5.09
N SER A 145 4.01 18.54 -5.45
CA SER A 145 3.75 19.43 -6.57
C SER A 145 3.49 18.66 -7.87
N LEU A 146 2.61 19.22 -8.71
CA LEU A 146 2.29 18.68 -10.03
C LEU A 146 3.53 18.52 -10.89
N SER A 147 4.50 19.43 -10.78
CA SER A 147 5.70 19.43 -11.61
C SER A 147 6.96 19.54 -10.76
N ARG A 148 7.81 18.50 -10.81
CA ARG A 148 9.15 18.56 -10.22
C ARG A 148 10.14 19.11 -11.26
N PRO A 149 11.04 20.03 -10.89
CA PRO A 149 12.04 20.56 -11.83
C PRO A 149 12.87 19.44 -12.47
N GLY A 150 12.82 19.33 -13.80
CA GLY A 150 13.60 18.36 -14.57
C GLY A 150 12.93 17.01 -14.82
N GLU A 151 11.70 16.79 -14.33
CA GLU A 151 10.92 15.58 -14.59
C GLU A 151 10.20 15.66 -15.96
N ARG A 152 10.10 14.55 -16.68
CA ARG A 152 9.31 14.50 -17.93
C ARG A 152 7.83 14.36 -17.59
N TRP A 153 6.94 14.93 -18.41
CA TRP A 153 5.49 14.74 -18.27
C TRP A 153 5.05 13.27 -18.14
N SER A 154 5.73 12.36 -18.83
CA SER A 154 5.47 10.92 -18.70
C SER A 154 5.78 10.37 -17.31
N GLU A 155 6.86 10.84 -16.67
CA GLU A 155 7.25 10.41 -15.32
C GLU A 155 6.31 11.01 -14.28
N THR A 156 5.97 12.29 -14.44
CA THR A 156 4.96 12.98 -13.63
C THR A 156 3.59 12.28 -13.69
N LEU A 157 3.12 11.91 -14.88
CA LEU A 157 1.85 11.21 -15.06
C LEU A 157 1.86 9.84 -14.38
N MET A 158 2.95 9.07 -14.54
CA MET A 158 3.11 7.78 -13.87
C MET A 158 3.11 7.93 -12.34
N ARG A 159 3.87 8.89 -11.81
CA ARG A 159 3.89 9.19 -10.37
C ARG A 159 2.51 9.56 -9.84
N ARG A 160 1.78 10.44 -10.53
CA ARG A 160 0.43 10.86 -10.12
C ARG A 160 -0.58 9.71 -10.16
N CYS A 161 -0.51 8.83 -11.16
CA CYS A 161 -1.42 7.68 -11.21
C CYS A 161 -1.12 6.69 -10.07
N GLU A 162 0.15 6.49 -9.74
CA GLU A 162 0.57 5.69 -8.57
C GLU A 162 0.12 6.33 -7.25
N GLU A 163 0.32 7.63 -7.08
CA GLU A 163 -0.14 8.39 -5.91
C GLU A 163 -1.66 8.34 -5.75
N ALA A 164 -2.42 8.48 -6.85
CA ALA A 164 -3.88 8.40 -6.83
C ALA A 164 -4.36 7.02 -6.35
N MET A 165 -3.74 5.93 -6.82
CA MET A 165 -4.04 4.58 -6.32
C MET A 165 -3.74 4.42 -4.83
N LEU A 166 -2.65 5.03 -4.34
CA LEU A 166 -2.32 5.01 -2.92
C LEU A 166 -3.35 5.81 -2.09
N VAL A 167 -3.78 6.98 -2.56
CA VAL A 167 -4.81 7.79 -1.90
C VAL A 167 -6.15 7.04 -1.85
N GLU A 168 -6.53 6.32 -2.90
CA GLU A 168 -7.73 5.49 -2.91
C GLU A 168 -7.65 4.38 -1.84
N LYS A 169 -6.50 3.67 -1.76
CA LYS A 169 -6.26 2.68 -0.69
C LYS A 169 -6.35 3.30 0.71
N ILE A 170 -5.79 4.50 0.88
CA ILE A 170 -5.87 5.26 2.14
C ILE A 170 -7.32 5.56 2.51
N ARG A 171 -8.12 6.06 1.58
CA ARG A 171 -9.54 6.38 1.80
C ARG A 171 -10.34 5.14 2.19
N GLY A 172 -10.11 4.00 1.53
CA GLY A 172 -10.75 2.74 1.89
C GLY A 172 -10.46 2.32 3.33
N GLU A 173 -9.22 2.48 3.78
CA GLU A 173 -8.82 2.22 5.17
C GLU A 173 -9.41 3.24 6.17
N GLN A 174 -9.42 4.53 5.82
CA GLN A 174 -10.05 5.59 6.64
C GLN A 174 -11.55 5.33 6.83
N GLN A 175 -12.25 4.95 5.76
CA GLN A 175 -13.66 4.58 5.82
C GLN A 175 -13.89 3.34 6.70
N ARG A 176 -13.05 2.31 6.55
CA ARG A 176 -13.13 1.08 7.36
C ARG A 176 -12.93 1.36 8.85
N LEU A 177 -12.09 2.34 9.19
CA LEU A 177 -11.82 2.77 10.56
C LEU A 177 -12.82 3.81 11.09
N GLY A 178 -13.72 4.33 10.25
CA GLY A 178 -14.72 5.32 10.63
C GLY A 178 -14.14 6.71 10.89
N VAL A 179 -13.07 7.07 10.19
CA VAL A 179 -12.49 8.42 10.24
C VAL A 179 -13.48 9.42 9.62
N ASP A 180 -13.61 10.59 10.23
CA ASP A 180 -14.49 11.66 9.73
C ASP A 180 -14.08 12.11 8.32
N GLU A 181 -15.05 12.40 7.45
CA GLU A 181 -14.79 12.74 6.04
C GLU A 181 -13.91 13.99 5.89
N ASN A 182 -13.96 14.92 6.85
CA ASN A 182 -13.15 16.14 6.82
C ASN A 182 -11.65 15.87 7.08
N GLU A 183 -11.31 14.70 7.64
CA GLU A 183 -9.92 14.27 7.89
C GLU A 183 -9.41 13.33 6.80
N TRP A 184 -10.17 13.12 5.72
CA TRP A 184 -9.78 12.22 4.64
C TRP A 184 -8.65 12.79 3.79
N VAL A 185 -7.72 11.91 3.42
CA VAL A 185 -6.55 12.30 2.62
C VAL A 185 -6.98 12.60 1.18
N GLY A 186 -6.43 13.69 0.62
CA GLY A 186 -6.75 14.16 -0.72
C GLY A 186 -8.15 14.78 -0.82
N GLY A 187 -8.75 15.21 0.30
CA GLY A 187 -10.02 15.96 0.33
C GLY A 187 -9.98 17.30 -0.42
N GLY A 188 -8.78 17.77 -0.78
CA GLY A 188 -8.59 18.90 -1.68
C GLY A 188 -9.23 18.71 -3.06
N GLY A 189 -9.66 17.51 -3.45
CA GLY A 189 -10.46 17.32 -4.67
C GLY A 189 -11.83 18.01 -4.62
N LYS A 190 -12.43 18.26 -3.45
CA LYS A 190 -13.64 19.10 -3.37
C LYS A 190 -13.31 20.60 -3.44
N GLU A 191 -12.11 21.02 -3.06
CA GLU A 191 -11.70 22.43 -3.17
C GLU A 191 -11.12 22.72 -4.56
N GLU A 192 -10.46 21.76 -5.21
CA GLU A 192 -10.00 21.82 -6.60
C GLU A 192 -11.18 21.62 -7.58
N GLU A 193 -12.12 20.70 -7.37
CA GLU A 193 -13.35 20.64 -8.20
C GLU A 193 -14.24 21.87 -8.00
N VAL A 194 -14.36 22.41 -6.78
CA VAL A 194 -15.10 23.67 -6.56
C VAL A 194 -14.35 24.85 -7.18
N SER A 195 -13.01 24.87 -7.16
CA SER A 195 -12.23 25.92 -7.83
C SER A 195 -12.28 25.81 -9.36
N GLU A 196 -12.29 24.60 -9.92
CA GLU A 196 -12.46 24.37 -11.36
C GLU A 196 -13.90 24.71 -11.81
N GLU A 197 -14.91 24.38 -11.01
CA GLU A 197 -16.31 24.79 -11.26
C GLU A 197 -16.48 26.32 -11.13
N GLU A 198 -15.83 26.97 -10.16
CA GLU A 198 -15.84 28.45 -10.02
C GLU A 198 -15.07 29.14 -11.17
N GLU A 199 -13.96 28.58 -11.65
CA GLU A 199 -13.24 29.09 -12.83
C GLU A 199 -14.06 28.91 -14.13
N GLU A 200 -14.76 27.78 -14.31
CA GLU A 200 -15.68 27.58 -15.45
C GLU A 200 -16.89 28.53 -15.37
N GLU A 201 -17.45 28.79 -14.18
CA GLU A 201 -18.53 29.78 -14.01
C GLU A 201 -18.05 31.22 -14.29
N GLU A 202 -16.82 31.59 -13.89
CA GLU A 202 -16.24 32.91 -14.22
C GLU A 202 -15.98 33.07 -15.73
N GLU A 203 -15.51 32.01 -16.43
CA GLU A 203 -15.35 32.03 -17.90
C GLU A 203 -16.71 32.14 -18.63
N GLU A 204 -17.77 31.45 -18.16
CA GLU A 204 -19.12 31.60 -18.72
C GLU A 204 -19.69 33.02 -18.49
N GLU A 205 -19.45 33.64 -17.32
CA GLU A 205 -19.86 35.03 -17.06
C GLU A 205 -19.09 36.03 -17.95
N GLU A 206 -17.79 35.84 -18.19
CA GLU A 206 -17.02 36.69 -19.13
C GLU A 206 -17.51 36.55 -20.58
N GLU A 207 -17.88 35.35 -21.05
CA GLU A 207 -18.46 35.14 -22.39
C GLU A 207 -19.85 35.81 -22.52
N GLU A 208 -20.71 35.75 -21.49
CA GLU A 208 -22.00 36.45 -21.49
C GLU A 208 -21.84 37.98 -21.49
N GLU A 209 -20.87 38.53 -20.75
CA GLU A 209 -20.57 39.98 -20.77
C GLU A 209 -20.03 40.44 -22.14
N GLU A 210 -19.20 39.64 -22.82
CA GLU A 210 -18.74 39.95 -24.18
C GLU A 210 -19.90 39.93 -25.20
N GLU A 211 -20.84 38.98 -25.11
CA GLU A 211 -22.03 38.96 -25.98
C GLU A 211 -22.97 40.17 -25.72
N GLU A 212 -23.16 40.59 -24.46
CA GLU A 212 -23.97 41.77 -24.14
C GLU A 212 -23.35 43.09 -24.63
N GLU A 213 -22.03 43.23 -24.57
CA GLU A 213 -21.31 44.40 -25.10
C GLU A 213 -21.37 44.44 -26.65
N GLU A 214 -21.28 43.29 -27.33
CA GLU A 214 -21.49 43.22 -28.80
C GLU A 214 -22.93 43.61 -29.19
N ASP A 215 -23.94 43.18 -28.44
CA ASP A 215 -25.35 43.54 -28.66
C ASP A 215 -25.61 45.05 -28.41
N MET A 216 -24.93 45.65 -27.44
CA MET A 216 -25.04 47.09 -27.13
C MET A 216 -24.37 47.98 -28.19
N ASP A 217 -23.26 47.51 -28.78
CA ASP A 217 -22.61 48.18 -29.91
C ASP A 217 -23.48 48.15 -31.18
N ASP A 218 -24.21 47.06 -31.43
CA ASP A 218 -25.19 46.96 -32.52
C ASP A 218 -26.39 47.91 -32.34
N VAL A 219 -26.82 48.15 -31.09
CA VAL A 219 -27.87 49.13 -30.77
C VAL A 219 -27.39 50.58 -30.94
N ASP A 220 -26.13 50.90 -30.59
CA ASP A 220 -25.58 52.26 -30.79
C ASP A 220 -25.32 52.57 -32.28
N ASP A 221 -24.98 51.56 -33.11
CA ASP A 221 -24.89 51.74 -34.57
C ASP A 221 -26.27 51.95 -35.22
N MET A 222 -27.33 51.28 -34.72
CA MET A 222 -28.72 51.53 -35.11
C MET A 222 -29.19 52.96 -34.73
N VAL A 223 -28.86 53.45 -33.54
CA VAL A 223 -29.22 54.81 -33.09
C VAL A 223 -28.42 55.88 -33.86
N ARG A 224 -27.16 55.61 -34.23
CA ARG A 224 -26.37 56.49 -35.11
C ARG A 224 -26.90 56.53 -36.55
N GLN A 225 -27.53 55.46 -37.03
CA GLN A 225 -28.22 55.45 -38.32
C GLN A 225 -29.51 56.28 -38.28
N GLU A 226 -30.32 56.16 -37.23
CA GLU A 226 -31.56 56.97 -37.08
C GLU A 226 -31.27 58.48 -36.95
N HIS A 227 -30.18 58.87 -36.28
CA HIS A 227 -29.78 60.29 -36.19
C HIS A 227 -29.25 60.88 -37.51
N LYS A 228 -28.88 60.05 -38.51
CA LYS A 228 -28.61 60.52 -39.88
C LYS A 228 -29.88 60.69 -40.69
N ASP A 229 -30.94 59.94 -40.38
CA ASP A 229 -32.21 59.97 -41.13
C ASP A 229 -33.17 61.07 -40.65
N VAL A 230 -33.10 61.52 -39.39
CA VAL A 230 -33.91 62.64 -38.86
C VAL A 230 -33.41 64.02 -39.36
N ALA A 231 -32.19 64.12 -39.90
CA ALA A 231 -31.67 65.37 -40.46
C ALA A 231 -32.10 65.64 -41.91
N PHE A 232 -32.87 64.75 -42.55
CA PHE A 232 -33.25 64.86 -43.96
C PHE A 232 -34.73 65.22 -44.21
N GLU A 233 -35.56 65.33 -43.16
CA GLU A 233 -37.01 65.60 -43.29
C GLU A 233 -37.48 66.87 -42.55
N GLU A 234 -36.76 68.00 -42.67
CA GLU A 234 -37.44 69.30 -42.57
C GLU A 234 -37.03 70.27 -43.70
N CYS A 235 -38.07 70.60 -44.45
CA CYS A 235 -38.10 71.32 -45.70
C CYS A 235 -37.72 72.79 -45.56
N GLU A 236 -36.79 73.18 -46.45
CA GLU A 236 -36.64 74.45 -47.13
C GLU A 236 -37.46 75.67 -46.66
N SER A 237 -36.75 76.70 -46.23
CA SER A 237 -37.11 78.08 -46.57
C SER A 237 -35.87 78.95 -46.77
N LYS A 238 -35.55 79.12 -48.05
CA LYS A 238 -34.95 80.32 -48.69
C LYS A 238 -33.43 80.57 -48.57
N SER A 239 -32.84 80.47 -49.77
CA SER A 239 -32.07 81.52 -50.47
C SER A 239 -30.53 81.53 -50.46
N ASN A 240 -30.01 81.29 -51.67
CA ASN A 240 -28.94 82.03 -52.39
C ASN A 240 -27.47 81.91 -51.93
N SER A 241 -26.71 81.10 -52.68
CA SER A 241 -25.75 81.58 -53.72
C SER A 241 -24.33 81.00 -53.66
N SER A 242 -23.86 80.63 -54.87
CA SER A 242 -22.46 80.61 -55.35
C SER A 242 -21.49 79.57 -54.76
N LYS A 243 -21.26 78.46 -55.48
CA LYS A 243 -20.25 78.24 -56.55
C LYS A 243 -18.77 78.18 -56.09
N LYS A 244 -18.23 76.94 -56.12
CA LYS A 244 -17.00 76.43 -56.80
C LYS A 244 -16.40 75.30 -55.93
N ASN A 245 -16.57 74.03 -56.26
CA ASN A 245 -15.88 73.19 -57.28
C ASN A 245 -14.36 73.09 -57.10
N VAL A 246 -13.90 71.85 -56.91
CA VAL A 246 -12.89 71.05 -57.66
C VAL A 246 -12.37 69.99 -56.65
N ASP A 247 -12.87 68.74 -56.75
CA ASP A 247 -12.27 67.54 -57.42
C ASP A 247 -10.94 67.13 -56.79
N ASP A 248 -10.49 65.88 -56.69
CA ASP A 248 -10.94 64.49 -56.92
C ASP A 248 -9.65 63.69 -56.56
N GLY A 249 -9.62 62.42 -56.16
CA GLY A 249 -10.63 61.39 -56.16
C GLY A 249 -10.09 60.08 -55.58
N GLU A 250 -11.05 59.18 -55.37
CA GLU A 250 -11.10 57.74 -55.68
C GLU A 250 -9.87 56.81 -55.63
N HIS A 251 -10.18 55.63 -55.05
CA HIS A 251 -9.65 54.28 -55.25
C HIS A 251 -8.22 54.00 -54.72
N ASP A 252 -7.90 52.87 -54.09
CA ASP A 252 -8.40 51.51 -54.29
C ASP A 252 -8.02 50.61 -53.08
N MET A 253 -8.76 49.52 -52.89
CA MET A 253 -8.38 48.37 -52.06
C MET A 253 -7.19 47.63 -52.66
N VAL A 254 -6.15 47.28 -51.88
CA VAL A 254 -5.32 46.11 -52.16
C VAL A 254 -4.75 45.49 -50.87
N GLU A 255 -5.10 44.23 -50.69
CA GLU A 255 -4.49 43.21 -49.82
C GLU A 255 -3.05 42.87 -50.28
N VAL A 256 -2.03 43.02 -49.43
CA VAL A 256 -0.70 42.40 -49.64
C VAL A 256 -0.03 42.01 -48.32
N GLU A 257 0.08 40.70 -48.14
CA GLU A 257 1.03 39.94 -47.31
C GLU A 257 2.51 40.33 -47.52
N LYS A 258 3.33 40.09 -46.46
CA LYS A 258 4.79 39.90 -46.44
C LYS A 258 5.60 41.21 -46.59
N ARG A 259 6.69 41.48 -45.84
CA ARG A 259 7.74 40.60 -45.32
C ARG A 259 8.67 41.46 -44.43
N PHE A 260 9.25 40.85 -43.40
CA PHE A 260 10.62 41.05 -42.86
C PHE A 260 11.22 42.47 -42.75
N GLY A 261 11.57 42.84 -41.51
CA GLY A 261 12.55 43.87 -41.21
C GLY A 261 13.25 43.56 -39.88
N GLU A 262 14.39 42.87 -39.98
CA GLU A 262 15.40 42.78 -38.92
C GLU A 262 15.87 44.20 -38.56
N LEU A 263 15.96 44.53 -37.27
CA LEU A 263 16.91 45.54 -36.81
C LEU A 263 17.42 45.16 -35.41
N GLU A 264 18.74 44.95 -35.37
CA GLU A 264 19.55 44.73 -34.19
C GLU A 264 19.69 45.99 -33.30
N ASP A 265 20.14 45.72 -32.08
CA ASP A 265 20.91 46.57 -31.17
C ASP A 265 20.19 47.64 -30.32
N GLY A 266 20.07 47.31 -29.02
CA GLY A 266 19.71 48.24 -27.96
C GLY A 266 20.14 47.77 -26.57
N LYS A 267 21.45 47.78 -26.31
CA LYS A 267 22.06 47.63 -24.97
C LYS A 267 21.38 48.53 -23.93
N HIS A 268 20.82 47.94 -22.87
CA HIS A 268 20.62 48.64 -21.59
C HIS A 268 21.10 47.78 -20.41
N LYS A 269 22.23 48.23 -19.84
CA LYS A 269 22.68 47.93 -18.48
C LYS A 269 21.87 48.74 -17.48
N SER A 270 21.63 48.15 -16.31
CA SER A 270 21.28 48.73 -14.98
C SER A 270 19.97 48.14 -14.49
N THR A 271 19.70 47.77 -13.24
CA THR A 271 20.37 47.89 -11.93
C THR A 271 19.44 47.14 -10.97
N SER A 272 20.00 46.42 -9.99
CA SER A 272 19.22 45.76 -8.92
C SER A 272 18.34 46.76 -8.15
N PRO A 273 17.10 46.39 -7.75
CA PRO A 273 16.42 47.09 -6.68
C PRO A 273 16.78 46.45 -5.34
N LYS A 274 17.20 47.31 -4.41
CA LYS A 274 17.45 47.00 -3.01
C LYS A 274 16.14 46.71 -2.28
N MET A 275 16.25 45.76 -1.36
CA MET A 275 15.34 45.50 -0.25
C MET A 275 15.06 46.80 0.52
N VAL A 276 13.77 47.09 0.75
CA VAL A 276 13.33 48.16 1.66
C VAL A 276 12.61 47.50 2.83
N ASN A 277 13.28 47.52 3.98
CA ASN A 277 12.72 47.16 5.28
C ASN A 277 11.64 48.17 5.66
N HIS A 278 10.39 47.74 5.73
CA HIS A 278 9.35 48.43 6.48
C HIS A 278 9.13 47.72 7.82
N ASN A 279 9.75 48.29 8.85
CA ASN A 279 9.53 47.93 10.25
C ASN A 279 8.24 48.64 10.72
N SER A 280 7.07 48.04 10.51
CA SER A 280 5.81 48.50 11.08
C SER A 280 5.44 47.64 12.28
N SER A 281 5.62 48.22 13.45
CA SER A 281 5.05 47.77 14.71
C SER A 281 3.55 47.99 14.70
N CYS A 282 2.77 46.90 14.76
CA CYS A 282 1.37 46.93 15.17
C CYS A 282 1.11 45.74 16.11
N GLY A 283 0.60 46.06 17.30
CA GLY A 283 0.32 45.11 18.39
C GLY A 283 -0.86 44.18 18.11
N PRO A 284 -1.15 43.27 19.05
CA PRO A 284 -1.90 42.05 18.78
C PRO A 284 -3.40 42.35 18.71
N SER A 285 -4.03 41.99 17.61
CA SER A 285 -5.48 41.83 17.54
C SER A 285 -5.76 40.36 17.28
N SER A 286 -6.39 39.76 18.28
CA SER A 286 -6.92 38.40 18.28
C SER A 286 -8.09 38.32 17.30
N SER A 287 -7.93 37.56 16.21
CA SER A 287 -9.05 36.88 15.56
C SER A 287 -8.58 35.64 14.82
N THR A 288 -9.31 34.59 15.10
CA THR A 288 -9.18 33.20 14.74
C THR A 288 -9.51 32.96 13.26
N VAL A 289 -8.53 32.48 12.50
CA VAL A 289 -8.71 31.43 11.48
C VAL A 289 -7.45 30.57 11.57
N GLY A 290 -7.59 29.34 12.06
CA GLY A 290 -6.46 28.43 12.16
C GLY A 290 -6.07 27.96 10.77
N CYS A 291 -4.97 28.49 10.22
CA CYS A 291 -4.22 27.70 9.24
C CYS A 291 -3.86 26.37 9.90
N PRO A 292 -4.08 25.21 9.26
CA PRO A 292 -3.48 23.98 9.71
C PRO A 292 -1.97 24.22 9.72
N PHE A 293 -1.39 24.24 10.91
CA PHE A 293 0.04 24.38 11.07
C PHE A 293 0.67 23.13 10.44
N GLU A 294 1.16 23.23 9.21
CA GLU A 294 1.94 22.15 8.60
C GLU A 294 3.16 21.92 9.47
N GLN A 295 3.11 20.84 10.26
CA GLN A 295 4.18 20.46 11.15
C GLN A 295 5.31 19.88 10.31
N THR A 296 6.14 20.72 9.71
CA THR A 296 7.39 20.26 9.10
C THR A 296 8.31 19.80 10.23
N LEU A 297 8.49 18.49 10.37
CA LEU A 297 9.40 17.91 11.36
C LEU A 297 10.86 18.21 11.00
N SER A 298 11.72 18.29 12.01
CA SER A 298 13.17 18.30 11.78
C SER A 298 13.64 16.98 11.18
N ALA A 299 14.83 16.97 10.58
CA ALA A 299 15.39 15.76 9.97
C ALA A 299 15.57 14.61 10.97
N GLU A 300 15.89 14.92 12.23
CA GLU A 300 16.02 13.92 13.30
C GLU A 300 14.65 13.34 13.67
N GLU A 301 13.64 14.18 13.85
CA GLU A 301 12.27 13.74 14.13
C GLU A 301 11.66 12.93 12.95
N MET A 302 11.98 13.29 11.71
CA MET A 302 11.56 12.53 10.54
C MET A 302 12.19 11.14 10.51
N GLN A 303 13.47 11.02 10.89
CA GLN A 303 14.12 9.72 11.03
C GLN A 303 13.47 8.89 12.13
N ASP A 304 13.13 9.50 13.27
CA ASP A 304 12.42 8.81 14.35
C ASP A 304 11.05 8.30 13.89
N GLN A 305 10.32 9.07 13.08
CA GLN A 305 9.05 8.63 12.50
C GLN A 305 9.25 7.45 11.54
N LEU A 306 10.29 7.48 10.71
CA LEU A 306 10.62 6.37 9.81
C LEU A 306 10.99 5.11 10.60
N ASP A 307 11.75 5.23 11.68
CA ASP A 307 12.14 4.12 12.54
C ASP A 307 10.92 3.51 13.25
N GLN A 308 10.00 4.35 13.75
CA GLN A 308 8.74 3.90 14.34
C GLN A 308 7.85 3.19 13.32
N PHE A 309 7.73 3.73 12.11
CA PHE A 309 7.00 3.11 11.02
C PHE A 309 7.60 1.74 10.68
N THR A 310 8.92 1.68 10.52
CA THR A 310 9.67 0.45 10.23
C THR A 310 9.45 -0.60 11.33
N LEU A 311 9.51 -0.21 12.59
CA LEU A 311 9.27 -1.11 13.73
C LEU A 311 7.85 -1.67 13.72
N LYS A 312 6.84 -0.85 13.40
CA LYS A 312 5.45 -1.31 13.27
C LYS A 312 5.30 -2.29 12.10
N MET A 313 5.98 -2.04 10.98
CA MET A 313 6.01 -2.98 9.84
C MET A 313 6.70 -4.30 10.18
N GLN A 314 7.80 -4.29 10.94
CA GLN A 314 8.45 -5.49 11.44
C GLN A 314 7.55 -6.28 12.39
N GLN A 315 6.78 -5.61 13.25
CA GLN A 315 5.80 -6.27 14.13
C GLN A 315 4.69 -6.96 13.32
N LYS A 316 4.10 -6.27 12.34
CA LYS A 316 3.12 -6.85 11.42
C LYS A 316 3.68 -8.05 10.67
N PHE A 317 4.94 -7.97 10.25
CA PHE A 317 5.63 -9.08 9.62
C PHE A 317 5.70 -10.31 10.54
N LEU A 318 6.12 -10.14 11.79
CA LEU A 318 6.21 -11.25 12.75
C LEU A 318 4.83 -11.82 13.09
N ALA A 319 3.81 -10.97 13.16
CA ALA A 319 2.41 -11.38 13.34
C ALA A 319 1.87 -12.18 12.14
N GLY A 320 2.44 -12.02 10.96
CA GLY A 320 2.00 -12.69 9.73
C GLY A 320 0.88 -11.96 9.01
N GLU A 321 0.72 -10.67 9.27
CA GLU A 321 -0.35 -9.85 8.70
C GLU A 321 -0.07 -9.46 7.23
N ASP A 322 1.17 -9.63 6.76
CA ASP A 322 1.61 -9.24 5.40
C ASP A 322 1.42 -10.36 4.34
N SER A 323 0.45 -11.25 4.57
CA SER A 323 0.25 -12.47 3.77
C SER A 323 -0.13 -12.20 2.30
N ALA A 324 -0.60 -10.98 2.00
CA ALA A 324 -0.90 -10.54 0.65
C ALA A 324 0.36 -10.36 -0.22
N TYR A 325 1.52 -10.10 0.41
CA TYR A 325 2.78 -9.80 -0.28
C TYR A 325 3.84 -10.88 -0.07
N LEU A 326 3.66 -11.76 0.93
CA LEU A 326 4.60 -12.83 1.24
C LEU A 326 3.89 -14.11 1.68
N ASP A 327 4.29 -15.23 1.10
CA ASP A 327 3.80 -16.54 1.53
C ASP A 327 4.54 -17.02 2.79
N TYR A 328 3.95 -16.76 3.95
CA TYR A 328 4.47 -17.21 5.24
C TYR A 328 4.59 -18.72 5.36
N SER A 329 3.86 -19.50 4.57
CA SER A 329 3.96 -20.97 4.60
C SER A 329 5.35 -21.44 4.22
N MET A 330 6.05 -20.71 3.34
CA MET A 330 7.43 -21.00 2.95
C MET A 330 8.43 -20.75 4.08
N ILE A 331 8.10 -19.87 5.03
CA ILE A 331 8.98 -19.48 6.13
C ILE A 331 8.68 -20.33 7.37
N ASP A 332 7.40 -20.49 7.67
CA ASP A 332 6.92 -21.20 8.86
C ASP A 332 7.28 -22.68 8.84
N ASN A 333 7.45 -23.27 7.65
CA ASN A 333 7.84 -24.68 7.46
C ASN A 333 9.32 -24.87 7.10
N ASP A 334 10.12 -23.80 6.97
CA ASP A 334 11.54 -23.92 6.64
C ASP A 334 12.37 -24.20 7.90
N GLU A 335 12.68 -25.48 8.13
CA GLU A 335 13.52 -25.94 9.24
C GLU A 335 14.95 -25.40 9.18
N ARG A 336 15.46 -24.97 8.01
CA ARG A 336 16.83 -24.44 7.88
C ARG A 336 17.01 -23.11 8.61
N LEU A 337 15.92 -22.41 8.88
CA LEU A 337 15.94 -21.16 9.64
C LEU A 337 16.11 -21.40 11.15
N ASP A 338 15.92 -22.63 11.64
CA ASP A 338 16.11 -22.97 13.05
C ASP A 338 17.60 -22.91 13.45
N ASP A 339 18.52 -23.19 12.51
CA ASP A 339 19.97 -23.11 12.71
C ASP A 339 20.46 -21.69 13.04
N HIS A 340 19.69 -20.67 12.64
CA HIS A 340 20.04 -19.25 12.84
C HIS A 340 20.22 -18.90 14.31
N TRP A 341 19.32 -19.41 15.16
CA TRP A 341 19.34 -19.16 16.60
C TRP A 341 20.14 -20.21 17.37
N PHE A 342 20.48 -21.34 16.75
CA PHE A 342 21.22 -22.41 17.42
C PHE A 342 22.61 -21.98 17.88
N LYS A 343 23.26 -21.07 17.13
CA LYS A 343 24.56 -20.51 17.52
C LYS A 343 24.43 -19.60 18.74
N GLU A 344 23.45 -18.71 18.72
CA GLU A 344 23.22 -17.72 19.78
C GLU A 344 22.73 -18.38 21.07
N ALA A 345 21.84 -19.37 20.98
CA ALA A 345 21.38 -20.15 22.13
C ALA A 345 22.52 -20.91 22.84
N ASN A 346 23.55 -21.36 22.10
CA ASN A 346 24.73 -21.98 22.71
C ASN A 346 25.60 -20.92 23.42
N TYR A 347 25.77 -19.73 22.85
CA TYR A 347 26.50 -18.64 23.49
C TYR A 347 25.80 -18.16 24.77
N ASP A 348 24.48 -17.95 24.74
CA ASP A 348 23.70 -17.57 25.92
C ASP A 348 23.77 -18.64 27.02
N ALA A 349 23.77 -19.92 26.64
CA ALA A 349 23.92 -21.03 27.58
C ALA A 349 25.33 -21.11 28.18
N GLU A 350 26.36 -20.83 27.39
CA GLU A 350 27.75 -20.73 27.84
C GLU A 350 27.93 -19.52 28.78
N GLU A 351 27.46 -18.32 28.42
CA GLU A 351 27.55 -17.13 29.28
C GLU A 351 26.85 -17.34 30.63
N LYS A 352 25.64 -17.90 30.61
CA LYS A 352 24.92 -18.25 31.85
C LYS A 352 25.70 -19.25 32.71
N TYR A 353 26.42 -20.19 32.10
CA TYR A 353 27.26 -21.14 32.83
C TYR A 353 28.47 -20.46 33.50
N PHE A 354 28.98 -19.34 32.95
CA PHE A 354 30.07 -18.56 33.53
C PHE A 354 29.62 -17.49 34.53
N GLU A 355 28.35 -17.05 34.49
CA GLU A 355 27.79 -16.12 35.47
C GLU A 355 27.39 -16.79 36.79
N ASP A 356 27.16 -18.10 36.78
CA ASP A 356 26.76 -18.91 37.95
C ASP A 356 27.97 -19.48 38.75
N ASP A 357 29.21 -19.15 38.39
CA ASP A 357 30.49 -19.53 39.05
C ASP A 357 31.23 -18.29 39.60
#